data_AF-A0A966JMN0-F1
#
_entry.id   AF-A0A966JMN0-F1
#
_cell.length_a   1.000
_cell.length_b   1.000
_cell.length_c   1.000
_cell.angle_alpha   90.00
_cell.angle_beta   90.00
_cell.angle_gamma   90.00
#
_symmetry.space_group_name_H-M   'P 1'
#
loop_
_entity.id
_entity.type
_entity.pdbx_description
1 polymer ?
#
loop_
_entity_poly.entity_id
_entity_poly.type
_entity_poly.pdbx_seq_one_letter_code
_entity_poly.pdbx_strand_id
1 'polypeptide(L)'
;MDKGRTARPWDLFNKKIGRVTEMIAKERLEICQGCEHFIKLSSQCKKCGCIMNLKTKLPNASCPVGKWDVFIPEVEVKKYSEEDLLKEDSQEEK
;
A
#
# COMPACT_ATOMS: atom_id res chain seq x y z
N MET A 1 12.42 2.18 -11.53
CA MET A 1 11.95 0.87 -11.03
C MET A 1 10.77 1.11 -10.09
N ASP A 2 9.53 0.86 -10.53
CA ASP A 2 8.34 0.97 -9.68
C ASP A 2 7.91 -0.45 -9.29
N LYS A 3 8.16 -0.82 -8.03
CA LYS A 3 7.89 -2.16 -7.49
C LYS A 3 6.46 -2.20 -6.98
N GLY A 4 5.58 -2.93 -7.67
CA GLY A 4 4.23 -3.30 -7.19
C GLY A 4 3.14 -2.23 -7.38
N ARG A 5 1.87 -2.66 -7.38
CA ARG A 5 0.72 -1.73 -7.49
C ARG A 5 0.66 -0.81 -6.27
N THR A 6 0.92 0.48 -6.48
CA THR A 6 0.73 1.53 -5.47
C THR A 6 -0.75 1.76 -5.15
N ALA A 7 -1.05 2.12 -3.89
CA ALA A 7 -2.41 2.44 -3.46
C ALA A 7 -2.97 3.66 -4.20
N ARG A 8 -4.13 3.49 -4.84
CA ARG A 8 -4.86 4.55 -5.55
C ARG A 8 -5.96 5.15 -4.68
N PRO A 9 -6.38 6.40 -4.92
CA PRO A 9 -7.46 7.02 -4.14
C PRO A 9 -8.75 6.20 -4.09
N TRP A 10 -9.08 5.49 -5.17
CA TRP A 10 -10.30 4.67 -5.25
C TRP A 10 -10.21 3.33 -4.50
N ASP A 11 -9.02 2.92 -4.05
CA ASP A 11 -8.82 1.67 -3.27
C ASP A 11 -9.52 1.73 -1.91
N LEU A 12 -9.84 2.94 -1.43
CA LEU A 12 -10.65 3.15 -0.23
C LEU A 12 -12.07 2.58 -0.37
N PHE A 13 -12.63 2.58 -1.57
CA PHE A 13 -13.97 2.08 -1.86
C PHE A 13 -13.96 0.68 -2.47
N ASN A 14 -12.78 0.14 -2.78
CA ASN A 14 -12.65 -1.18 -3.37
C ASN A 14 -12.85 -2.27 -2.31
N LYS A 15 -14.03 -2.90 -2.31
CA LYS A 15 -14.40 -4.02 -1.43
C LYS A 15 -13.50 -5.25 -1.60
N LYS A 16 -12.78 -5.37 -2.72
CA LYS A 16 -11.86 -6.50 -2.98
C LYS A 16 -10.54 -6.37 -2.23
N ILE A 17 -10.16 -5.15 -1.80
CA ILE A 17 -8.92 -4.91 -1.07
C ILE A 17 -9.21 -5.06 0.41
N GLY A 18 -8.48 -5.95 1.08
CA GLY A 18 -8.54 -6.12 2.54
C GLY A 18 -8.13 -4.84 3.30
N ARG A 19 -8.15 -4.92 4.62
CA ARG A 19 -7.59 -3.88 5.50
C ARG A 19 -6.56 -4.53 6.40
N VAL A 20 -5.51 -3.78 6.73
CA VAL A 20 -4.54 -4.24 7.72
C VAL A 20 -5.20 -4.30 9.10
N THR A 21 -4.58 -5.02 10.03
CA THR A 21 -5.03 -5.04 11.42
C THR A 21 -4.93 -3.64 12.04
N GLU A 22 -5.78 -3.36 13.03
CA GLU A 22 -5.78 -2.05 13.70
C GLU A 22 -4.42 -1.71 14.32
N MET A 23 -3.68 -2.72 14.80
CA MET A 23 -2.34 -2.54 15.33
C MET A 23 -1.37 -1.95 14.29
N ILE A 24 -1.34 -2.52 13.08
CA ILE A 24 -0.48 -2.04 11.99
C ILE A 24 -0.93 -0.67 11.51
N ALA A 25 -2.24 -0.45 11.40
CA ALA A 25 -2.77 0.85 11.00
C ALA A 25 -2.38 1.96 12.00
N LYS A 26 -2.41 1.64 13.30
CA LYS A 26 -2.02 2.54 14.39
C LYS A 26 -0.51 2.81 14.39
N GLU A 27 0.32 1.77 14.27
CA GLU A 27 1.78 1.90 14.19
C GLU A 27 2.19 2.80 13.01
N ARG A 28 1.64 2.56 11.82
CA ARG A 28 1.89 3.40 10.64
C ARG A 28 1.42 4.85 10.86
N LEU A 29 0.32 5.04 11.59
CA LEU A 29 -0.19 6.38 11.91
C LEU A 29 0.71 7.10 12.92
N GLU A 30 1.21 6.41 13.94
CA GLU A 30 2.15 6.94 14.93
C GLU A 30 3.47 7.38 14.24
N ILE A 31 3.98 6.56 13.31
CA ILE A 31 5.13 6.93 12.46
C ILE A 31 4.85 8.22 11.67
N CYS A 32 3.65 8.36 11.12
CA CYS A 32 3.24 9.57 10.42
C CYS A 32 3.10 10.77 11.38
N GLN A 33 2.57 10.60 12.59
CA GLN A 33 2.44 11.69 13.57
C GLN A 33 3.79 12.27 14.00
N GLY A 34 4.84 11.46 14.02
CA GLY A 34 6.22 11.90 14.24
C GLY A 34 6.93 12.46 12.99
N CYS A 35 6.27 12.52 11.84
CA CYS A 35 6.87 12.95 10.59
C CYS A 35 6.76 14.47 10.37
N GLU A 36 7.85 15.11 9.94
CA GLU A 36 7.91 16.53 9.55
C GLU A 36 6.93 16.94 8.44
N HIS A 37 6.49 15.98 7.64
CA HIS A 37 5.53 16.20 6.55
C HIS A 37 4.08 16.02 6.97
N PHE A 38 3.79 15.64 8.22
CA PHE A 38 2.44 15.43 8.69
C PHE A 38 1.78 16.73 9.11
N ILE A 39 0.58 16.97 8.58
CA ILE A 39 -0.26 18.12 8.91
C ILE A 39 -1.24 17.67 9.98
N LYS A 40 -0.95 18.01 11.24
CA LYS A 40 -1.78 17.61 12.40
C LYS A 40 -3.24 18.09 12.27
N LEU A 41 -3.45 19.29 11.75
CA LEU A 41 -4.77 19.89 11.63
C LEU A 41 -5.70 19.12 10.68
N SER A 42 -5.19 18.66 9.52
CA SER A 42 -5.99 17.94 8.51
C SER A 42 -5.78 16.43 8.53
N SER A 43 -4.88 15.93 9.38
CA SER A 43 -4.44 14.52 9.39
C SER A 43 -3.97 14.01 8.02
N GLN A 44 -3.32 14.87 7.24
CA GLN A 44 -2.81 14.57 5.91
C GLN A 44 -1.28 14.64 5.86
N CYS A 45 -0.68 14.02 4.83
CA CYS A 45 0.75 14.12 4.57
C CYS A 45 1.04 15.10 3.44
N LYS A 46 1.97 16.04 3.62
CA LYS A 46 2.41 17.01 2.60
C LYS A 46 3.05 16.36 1.36
N LYS A 47 3.59 15.13 1.49
CA LYS A 47 4.29 14.44 0.39
C LYS A 47 3.36 13.66 -0.53
N CYS A 48 2.30 13.05 -0.01
CA CYS A 48 1.35 12.28 -0.82
C CYS A 48 -0.07 12.84 -0.84
N GLY A 49 -0.41 13.83 -0.01
CA GLY A 49 -1.74 14.43 0.06
C GLY A 49 -2.84 13.53 0.65
N CYS A 50 -2.56 12.26 0.94
CA CYS A 50 -3.59 11.36 1.45
C CYS A 50 -4.00 11.68 2.89
N ILE A 51 -5.23 11.34 3.26
CA ILE A 51 -5.71 11.30 4.64
C ILE A 51 -5.06 10.09 5.32
N MET A 52 -4.18 10.32 6.30
CA MET A 52 -3.35 9.26 6.88
C MET A 52 -4.18 8.20 7.60
N ASN A 53 -5.24 8.58 8.32
CA ASN A 53 -6.16 7.65 8.98
C ASN A 53 -6.77 6.59 8.03
N LEU A 54 -6.86 6.93 6.74
CA LEU A 54 -7.38 6.04 5.71
C LEU A 54 -6.24 5.29 5.01
N LYS A 55 -5.16 5.99 4.66
CA LYS A 55 -4.01 5.41 3.96
C LYS A 55 -3.34 4.30 4.77
N THR A 56 -3.20 4.46 6.09
CA THR A 56 -2.52 3.49 6.95
C THR A 56 -3.26 2.15 7.03
N LYS A 57 -4.58 2.16 6.78
CA LYS A 57 -5.43 0.97 6.77
C LYS A 57 -5.30 0.12 5.50
N LEU A 58 -4.73 0.69 4.43
CA LEU A 58 -4.58 -0.01 3.15
C LEU A 58 -3.34 -0.93 3.18
N PRO A 59 -3.47 -2.21 2.79
CA PRO A 59 -2.36 -3.16 2.78
C PRO A 59 -1.32 -2.83 1.71
N ASN A 60 -1.78 -2.45 0.50
CA ASN A 60 -0.96 -2.09 -0.65
C ASN A 60 -0.44 -0.63 -0.63
N ALA A 61 -0.63 0.10 0.47
CA ALA A 61 -0.08 1.44 0.62
C ALA A 61 1.33 1.39 1.20
N SER A 62 2.16 2.33 0.77
CA SER A 62 3.50 2.57 1.33
C SER A 62 3.73 4.07 1.55
N CYS A 63 4.72 4.40 2.34
CA CYS A 63 5.14 5.77 2.59
C CYS A 63 6.02 6.28 1.43
N PRO A 64 5.73 7.44 0.81
CA PRO A 64 6.54 7.97 -0.29
C PRO A 64 7.97 8.36 0.13
N VAL A 65 8.21 8.50 1.44
CA VAL A 65 9.53 8.77 2.03
C VAL A 65 10.17 7.52 2.66
N GLY A 66 9.57 6.34 2.47
CA GLY A 66 10.14 5.07 2.92
C GLY A 66 10.09 4.79 4.43
N LYS A 67 9.29 5.53 5.22
CA LYS A 67 9.17 5.30 6.68
C LYS A 67 8.38 4.04 7.07
N TRP A 68 7.58 3.50 6.14
CA TRP A 68 6.82 2.26 6.30
C TRP A 68 6.41 1.76 4.91
N ASP A 69 6.19 0.45 4.77
CA ASP A 69 5.97 -0.21 3.48
C ASP A 69 4.66 -1.04 3.44
N VAL A 70 4.37 -1.63 2.29
CA VAL A 70 3.22 -2.51 2.04
C VAL A 70 3.18 -3.67 3.03
N PHE A 71 1.97 -4.05 3.42
CA PHE A 71 1.73 -5.20 4.29
C PHE A 71 1.01 -6.26 3.49
N ILE A 72 1.68 -7.39 3.27
CA ILE A 72 1.14 -8.56 2.58
C ILE A 72 0.88 -9.61 3.65
N PRO A 73 -0.38 -9.89 4.04
CA PRO A 73 -0.66 -10.96 4.97
C PRO A 73 -0.32 -12.31 4.33
N GLU A 74 0.35 -13.18 5.08
CA GLU A 74 0.87 -14.48 4.67
C GLU A 74 -0.20 -15.44 4.07
N VAL A 75 -1.48 -15.16 4.32
CA VAL A 75 -2.62 -15.96 3.85
C VAL A 75 -2.92 -15.77 2.35
N GLU A 76 -2.47 -14.68 1.72
CA GLU A 76 -2.65 -14.43 0.28
C GLU A 76 -1.59 -15.09 -0.62
N VAL A 77 -0.50 -15.60 -0.03
CA VAL A 77 0.55 -16.31 -0.78
C VAL A 77 0.01 -17.59 -1.44
N LYS A 78 -1.05 -18.19 -0.88
CA LYS A 78 -1.64 -19.45 -1.40
C LYS A 78 -2.57 -19.30 -2.60
N LYS A 79 -2.81 -18.09 -3.11
CA LYS A 79 -3.60 -17.88 -4.34
C LYS A 79 -2.74 -17.52 -5.55
N TYR A 80 -1.43 -17.35 -5.36
CA TYR A 80 -0.45 -17.10 -6.40
C TYR A 80 0.61 -18.21 -6.35
N SER A 81 0.17 -19.46 -6.57
CA SER A 81 1.06 -20.57 -6.87
C SER A 81 0.76 -21.07 -8.28
N GLU A 82 1.77 -20.92 -9.13
CA GLU A 82 2.04 -21.63 -10.41
C GLU A 82 1.54 -21.08 -11.76
N GLU A 83 0.36 -20.47 -11.92
CA GLU A 83 -0.15 -20.23 -13.30
C GLU A 83 0.30 -18.93 -14.00
N ASP A 84 0.81 -17.93 -13.27
CA ASP A 84 1.11 -16.60 -13.83
C ASP A 84 2.61 -16.30 -14.03
N LEU A 85 3.51 -17.25 -13.74
CA LEU A 85 4.97 -17.13 -13.98
C LEU A 85 5.46 -17.74 -15.31
N LEU A 86 4.55 -18.13 -16.21
CA LEU A 86 4.87 -18.74 -17.51
C LEU A 86 4.23 -18.03 -18.70
N LYS A 87 4.20 -16.68 -18.69
CA LYS A 87 3.93 -15.88 -19.90
C LYS A 87 4.80 -14.63 -19.98
N GLU A 88 6.11 -14.81 -19.81
CA GLU A 88 7.09 -14.03 -20.56
C GLU A 88 7.78 -15.03 -21.49
N ASP A 89 7.34 -15.07 -22.76
CA ASP A 89 8.11 -15.44 -23.96
C ASP A 89 7.13 -15.68 -25.13
N SER A 90 6.75 -14.61 -25.82
CA SER A 90 6.29 -14.65 -27.23
C SER A 90 5.94 -13.24 -27.76
N GLN A 91 6.93 -12.36 -27.81
CA GLN A 91 7.02 -11.38 -28.89
C GLN A 91 8.44 -11.37 -29.44
N GLU A 92 8.80 -12.39 -30.21
CA GLU A 92 9.77 -12.24 -31.30
C GLU A 92 9.58 -13.39 -32.30
N GLU A 93 8.80 -13.11 -33.36
CA GLU A 93 8.99 -13.58 -34.74
C GLU A 93 7.74 -13.20 -35.57
N LYS A 94 7.71 -11.95 -36.04
CA LYS A 94 7.44 -11.59 -37.43
C LYS A 94 7.69 -10.11 -37.69
#